data_AF-A0A090W2Z3-F1
#
_entry.id   AF-A0A090W2Z3-F1
#
_cell.length_a   1.000
_cell.length_b   1.000
_cell.length_c   1.000
_cell.angle_alpha   90.00
_cell.angle_beta   90.00
_cell.angle_gamma   90.00
#
_symmetry.space_group_name_H-M   'P 1'
#
loop_
_entity.id
_entity.type
_entity.pdbx_description
1 polymer ?
#
loop_
_entity_poly.entity_id
_entity_poly.type
_entity_poly.pdbx_seq_one_letter_code
_entity_poly.pdbx_strand_id
1 'polypeptide(L)'
;MDLVEMTMDVMKYAIDRLSSTQNKIGKPLKEEELKALVGDTITKDGIGGEKAFNLWKKHLTKSNVPIDHPRHLAFVPASPTRAAVMFDLVTSASSIHGPTGWKAQVVYFVKTKPCVGWYL
;
A
#
# COMPACT_ATOMS: atom_id res chain seq x y z
N MET A 1 2.79 12.32 -16.54
CA MET A 1 3.76 11.30 -16.07
C MET A 1 3.73 10.12 -17.01
N ASP A 2 4.90 9.77 -17.54
CA ASP A 2 5.08 8.52 -18.28
C ASP A 2 4.86 7.33 -17.33
N LEU A 3 4.29 6.22 -17.82
CA LEU A 3 4.02 5.02 -17.01
C LEU A 3 5.29 4.48 -16.35
N VAL A 4 6.43 4.58 -17.05
CA VAL A 4 7.73 4.14 -16.55
C VAL A 4 8.17 5.01 -15.38
N GLU A 5 8.03 6.33 -15.52
CA GLU A 5 8.37 7.27 -14.45
C GLU A 5 7.50 7.03 -13.21
N MET A 6 6.20 6.81 -13.39
CA MET A 6 5.28 6.48 -12.29
C MET A 6 5.68 5.20 -11.57
N THR A 7 6.06 4.19 -12.35
CA THR A 7 6.52 2.90 -11.80
C THR A 7 7.78 3.10 -10.96
N MET A 8 8.78 3.83 -11.47
CA MET A 8 10.02 4.10 -10.74
C MET A 8 9.75 4.85 -9.42
N ASP A 9 8.84 5.82 -9.44
CA ASP A 9 8.48 6.64 -8.28
C ASP A 9 7.78 5.82 -7.18
N VAL A 10 6.84 4.94 -7.58
CA VAL A 10 6.13 4.03 -6.66
C VAL A 10 7.09 2.98 -6.10
N MET A 11 7.93 2.40 -6.95
CA MET A 11 8.90 1.39 -6.51
C MET A 11 9.93 1.98 -5.56
N LYS A 12 10.42 3.20 -5.83
CA LYS A 12 11.34 3.90 -4.92
C LYS A 12 10.70 4.11 -3.54
N TYR A 13 9.46 4.60 -3.50
CA TYR A 13 8.73 4.77 -2.25
C TYR A 13 8.54 3.44 -1.49
N ALA A 14 8.16 2.37 -2.20
CA ALA A 14 7.96 1.05 -1.59
C ALA A 14 9.27 0.49 -1.01
N ILE A 15 10.37 0.56 -1.77
CA ILE A 15 11.71 0.15 -1.32
C ILE A 15 12.11 0.95 -0.08
N ASP A 16 12.07 2.28 -0.15
CA ASP A 16 12.45 3.17 0.94
C ASP A 16 11.71 2.81 2.24
N ARG A 17 10.39 2.58 2.15
CA ARG A 17 9.56 2.19 3.29
C ARG A 17 9.91 0.80 3.82
N LEU A 18 10.14 -0.18 2.95
CA LEU A 18 10.38 -1.59 3.33
C LEU A 18 11.80 -1.83 3.85
N SER A 19 12.78 -1.05 3.39
CA SER A 19 14.16 -1.13 3.88
C SER A 19 14.42 -0.29 5.12
N SER A 20 13.54 0.67 5.44
CA SER A 20 13.68 1.54 6.60
C SER A 20 13.63 0.74 7.91
N THR A 21 14.66 0.91 8.75
CA THR A 21 14.75 0.33 10.09
C THR A 21 14.15 1.23 11.18
N GLN A 22 13.85 2.49 10.85
CA GLN A 22 13.29 3.48 11.76
C GLN A 22 12.18 4.27 11.07
N ASN A 23 10.93 3.86 11.28
CA ASN A 23 9.77 4.57 10.77
C ASN A 23 9.27 5.58 11.79
N LYS A 24 9.04 6.81 11.36
CA LYS A 24 8.41 7.84 12.21
C LYS A 24 6.92 7.53 12.34
N ILE A 25 6.40 7.57 13.56
CA ILE A 25 4.95 7.54 13.79
C ILE A 25 4.38 8.86 13.28
N GLY A 26 3.42 8.79 12.36
CA GLY A 26 2.71 9.98 11.90
C GLY A 26 1.76 10.53 12.95
N LYS A 27 1.27 11.74 12.72
CA LYS A 27 0.30 12.40 13.60
C LYS A 27 -1.05 12.43 12.91
N PRO A 28 -2.04 11.61 13.35
CA PRO A 28 -3.39 11.68 12.83
C PRO A 28 -3.92 13.11 12.90
N LEU A 29 -4.54 13.54 11.81
CA LEU A 29 -5.22 14.84 11.70
C LEU A 29 -6.72 14.58 11.52
N LYS A 30 -7.54 15.59 11.81
CA LYS A 30 -8.97 15.53 11.52
C LYS A 30 -9.22 15.52 10.01
N GLU A 31 -10.39 15.04 9.62
CA GLU A 31 -10.79 14.98 8.21
C GLU A 31 -10.75 16.37 7.56
N GLU A 32 -11.24 17.41 8.24
CA GLU A 32 -11.29 18.77 7.72
C GLU A 32 -9.88 19.34 7.48
N GLU A 33 -8.94 19.03 8.37
CA GLU A 33 -7.53 19.43 8.24
C GLU A 33 -6.87 18.73 7.05
N LEU A 34 -7.12 17.42 6.88
CA LEU A 34 -6.61 16.67 5.73
C LEU A 34 -7.21 17.21 4.43
N LYS A 35 -8.52 17.47 4.40
CA LYS A 35 -9.20 18.04 3.23
C LYS A 35 -8.66 19.43 2.88
N ALA A 36 -8.37 20.27 3.88
CA ALA A 36 -7.73 21.57 3.65
C ALA A 36 -6.32 21.44 3.05
N LEU A 37 -5.58 20.38 3.39
CA LEU A 37 -4.23 20.13 2.86
C LEU A 37 -4.24 19.57 1.42
N VAL A 38 -5.19 18.69 1.09
CA VAL A 38 -5.21 17.99 -0.22
C VAL A 38 -6.18 18.58 -1.24
N GLY A 39 -7.16 19.36 -0.78
CA GLY A 39 -8.25 19.88 -1.62
C GLY A 39 -9.18 18.79 -2.14
N ASP A 40 -9.93 19.10 -3.20
CA ASP A 40 -10.79 18.12 -3.86
C ASP A 40 -9.97 17.21 -4.79
N THR A 41 -9.91 15.93 -4.44
CA THR A 41 -9.12 14.91 -5.15
C THR A 41 -9.95 14.05 -6.12
N ILE A 42 -11.27 14.12 -6.02
CA ILE A 42 -12.22 13.46 -6.92
C ILE A 42 -12.91 14.56 -7.74
N THR A 43 -12.49 14.71 -8.99
CA THR A 43 -13.00 15.70 -9.94
C THR A 43 -13.47 15.00 -11.21
N LYS A 44 -14.26 15.69 -12.05
CA LYS A 44 -14.74 15.12 -13.33
C LYS A 44 -13.59 14.65 -14.23
N ASP A 45 -12.50 15.40 -14.25
CA ASP A 45 -11.32 15.12 -15.08
C ASP A 45 -10.27 14.26 -14.34
N GLY A 46 -10.49 13.97 -13.06
CA GLY A 46 -9.47 13.45 -12.15
C GLY A 46 -8.35 14.46 -11.87
N ILE A 47 -7.47 14.11 -10.92
CA ILE A 47 -6.30 14.95 -10.58
C ILE A 47 -4.98 14.43 -11.16
N GLY A 48 -4.99 13.24 -11.79
CA GLY A 48 -3.80 12.56 -12.31
C GLY A 48 -2.97 11.87 -11.23
N GLY A 49 -2.32 10.77 -11.61
CA GLY A 49 -1.58 9.91 -10.68
C GLY A 49 -0.39 10.59 -10.00
N GLU A 50 0.33 11.46 -10.71
CA GLU A 50 1.48 12.18 -10.16
C GLU A 50 1.09 13.17 -9.06
N LYS A 51 0.06 14.00 -9.33
CA LYS A 51 -0.47 14.93 -8.32
C LYS A 51 -1.02 14.18 -7.13
N ALA A 52 -1.77 13.10 -7.36
CA ALA A 52 -2.28 12.23 -6.29
C ALA A 52 -1.13 11.66 -5.43
N PHE A 53 -0.09 11.14 -6.06
CA PHE A 53 1.06 10.56 -5.37
C PHE A 53 1.88 11.61 -4.61
N ASN A 54 2.01 12.82 -5.14
CA ASN A 54 2.66 13.93 -4.46
C ASN A 54 1.88 14.40 -3.23
N LEU A 55 0.55 14.48 -3.30
CA LEU A 55 -0.31 14.75 -2.14
C LEU A 55 -0.17 13.66 -1.07
N TRP A 56 -0.11 12.39 -1.50
CA TRP A 56 0.13 11.26 -0.62
C TRP A 56 1.46 11.38 0.14
N LYS A 57 2.58 11.53 -0.58
CA LYS A 57 3.93 11.67 0.00
C LYS A 57 4.05 12.89 0.91
N LYS A 58 3.43 14.01 0.52
CA LYS A 58 3.57 15.29 1.22
C LYS A 58 2.76 15.36 2.51
N HIS A 59 1.51 14.88 2.46
CA HIS A 59 0.52 15.06 3.51
C HIS A 59 0.07 13.73 4.11
N LEU A 60 -0.55 12.86 3.32
CA LEU A 60 -1.31 11.71 3.85
C LEU A 60 -0.43 10.68 4.55
N THR A 61 0.75 10.37 4.01
CA THR A 61 1.66 9.39 4.63
C THR A 61 2.22 9.85 5.98
N LYS A 62 2.17 11.15 6.30
CA LYS A 62 2.68 11.70 7.58
C LYS A 62 1.60 11.76 8.65
N SER A 63 0.35 11.55 8.25
CA SER A 63 -0.82 11.52 9.14
C SER A 63 -1.30 10.10 9.44
N ASN A 64 -0.55 9.08 9.00
CA ASN A 64 -0.86 7.68 9.28
C ASN A 64 -0.07 7.13 10.49
N VAL A 65 -0.60 6.08 11.11
CA VAL A 65 0.11 5.28 12.11
C VAL A 65 0.36 3.90 11.50
N PRO A 66 1.61 3.56 11.11
CA PRO A 66 1.89 2.27 10.53
C PRO A 66 1.55 1.13 11.50
N ILE A 67 0.89 0.08 11.01
CA ILE A 67 0.44 -1.07 11.81
C ILE A 67 1.60 -1.98 12.24
N ASP A 68 2.70 -1.95 11.50
CA ASP A 68 3.93 -2.69 11.79
C ASP A 68 4.96 -1.85 12.57
N HIS A 69 4.58 -0.65 13.03
CA HIS A 69 5.46 0.14 13.90
C HIS A 69 5.57 -0.55 15.28
N PRO A 70 6.78 -0.71 15.88
CA PRO A 70 6.95 -1.43 17.16
C PRO A 70 6.15 -0.89 18.35
N ARG A 71 5.75 0.39 18.28
CA ARG A 71 4.89 1.08 19.27
C ARG A 71 3.41 1.15 18.87
N HIS A 72 2.98 0.43 17.84
CA HIS A 72 1.57 0.27 17.52
C HIS A 72 0.98 -0.78 18.47
N LEU A 73 0.18 -0.33 19.43
CA LEU A 73 -0.40 -1.19 20.48
C LEU A 73 -1.93 -1.27 20.41
N ALA A 74 -2.51 -0.78 19.31
CA ALA A 74 -3.95 -0.88 19.07
C ALA A 74 -4.27 -2.15 18.26
N PHE A 75 -5.34 -2.85 18.65
CA PHE A 75 -5.91 -4.00 17.92
C PHE A 75 -4.91 -5.15 17.67
N VAL A 76 -5.11 -5.89 16.56
CA VAL A 76 -4.29 -7.01 16.13
C VAL A 76 -3.12 -6.48 15.29
N PRO A 77 -1.86 -6.73 15.68
CA PRO A 77 -0.71 -6.29 14.90
C PRO A 77 -0.65 -7.07 13.57
N ALA A 78 -0.28 -6.36 12.51
CA ALA A 78 0.06 -6.96 11.22
C ALA A 78 1.45 -6.46 10.81
N SER A 79 2.38 -7.40 10.61
CA SER A 79 3.73 -7.11 10.14
C SER A 79 4.07 -8.09 9.01
N PRO A 80 3.57 -7.82 7.78
CA PRO A 80 3.86 -8.70 6.65
C PRO A 80 5.36 -8.71 6.36
N THR A 81 5.89 -9.84 5.91
CA THR A 81 7.29 -9.90 5.45
C THR A 81 7.47 -9.01 4.22
N ARG A 82 8.68 -8.52 3.97
CA ARG A 82 8.98 -7.69 2.79
C ARG A 82 8.60 -8.42 1.49
N ALA A 83 8.82 -9.73 1.46
CA ALA A 83 8.47 -10.57 0.32
C ALA A 83 6.95 -10.63 0.10
N ALA A 84 6.14 -10.74 1.16
CA ALA A 84 4.69 -10.70 1.05
C ALA A 84 4.19 -9.37 0.46
N VAL A 85 4.71 -8.23 0.95
CA VAL A 85 4.33 -6.90 0.42
C VAL A 85 4.69 -6.75 -1.06
N MET A 86 5.86 -7.24 -1.49
CA MET A 86 6.25 -7.19 -2.90
C MET A 86 5.40 -8.12 -3.76
N PHE A 87 4.97 -9.26 -3.23
CA PHE A 87 4.09 -10.17 -3.95
C PHE A 87 2.65 -9.64 -4.06
N ASP A 88 2.20 -8.81 -3.12
CA ASP A 88 0.92 -8.08 -3.26
C ASP A 88 0.92 -7.19 -4.52
N LEU A 89 2.06 -6.61 -4.91
CA LEU A 89 2.17 -5.86 -6.16
C LEU A 89 1.99 -6.77 -7.38
N VAL A 90 2.62 -7.95 -7.38
CA VAL A 90 2.50 -8.95 -8.46
C VAL A 90 1.05 -9.40 -8.62
N THR A 91 0.38 -9.73 -7.51
CA THR A 91 -1.02 -10.18 -7.53
C THR A 91 -1.98 -9.05 -7.95
N SER A 92 -1.73 -7.82 -7.51
CA SER A 92 -2.48 -6.62 -7.92
C SER A 92 -2.35 -6.35 -9.42
N ALA A 93 -1.12 -6.40 -9.97
CA ALA A 93 -0.86 -6.23 -11.39
C ALA A 93 -1.47 -7.36 -12.25
N SER A 94 -1.60 -8.55 -11.68
CA SER A 94 -2.20 -9.71 -12.35
C SER A 94 -3.74 -9.65 -12.45
N SER A 95 -4.39 -8.67 -11.81
CA SER A 95 -5.85 -8.45 -11.86
C SER A 95 -6.67 -9.73 -11.63
N ILE A 96 -6.27 -10.53 -10.64
CA ILE A 96 -6.84 -11.87 -10.43
C ILE A 96 -8.24 -11.73 -9.81
N HIS A 97 -9.26 -12.21 -10.53
CA HIS A 97 -10.62 -12.33 -10.02
C HIS A 97 -10.81 -13.68 -9.30
N GLY A 98 -11.28 -13.63 -8.05
CA GLY A 98 -11.49 -14.83 -7.23
C GLY A 98 -12.96 -15.15 -6.93
N PRO A 99 -13.84 -15.34 -7.92
CA PRO A 99 -15.19 -15.82 -7.63
C PRO A 99 -15.09 -17.31 -7.28
N THR A 100 -16.00 -17.72 -6.40
CA THR A 100 -16.26 -19.05 -5.85
C THR A 100 -15.78 -20.23 -6.68
N GLY A 101 -15.23 -21.23 -5.96
CA GLY A 101 -15.24 -22.66 -6.31
C GLY A 101 -14.78 -23.02 -7.72
N TRP A 102 -13.70 -23.77 -7.82
CA TRP A 102 -13.27 -24.49 -9.03
C TRP A 102 -12.68 -23.65 -10.18
N LYS A 103 -12.99 -22.34 -10.35
CA LYS A 103 -12.36 -21.49 -11.40
C LYS A 103 -11.25 -20.53 -10.93
N ALA A 104 -11.10 -20.29 -9.63
CA ALA A 104 -10.01 -19.46 -9.09
C ALA A 104 -8.82 -20.30 -8.61
N GLN A 105 -8.22 -21.11 -9.50
CA GLN A 105 -7.15 -22.06 -9.13
C GLN A 105 -5.94 -21.36 -8.49
N VAL A 106 -5.52 -20.20 -9.00
CA VAL A 106 -4.36 -19.46 -8.44
C VAL A 106 -4.67 -18.92 -7.03
N VAL A 107 -5.84 -18.29 -6.82
CA VAL A 107 -6.24 -17.76 -5.50
C VAL A 107 -6.41 -18.89 -4.49
N TYR A 108 -7.04 -19.99 -4.90
CA TYR A 108 -7.22 -21.16 -4.05
C TYR A 108 -5.88 -21.82 -3.73
N PHE A 109 -5.00 -21.99 -4.71
CA PHE A 109 -3.68 -22.59 -4.51
C PHE A 109 -2.83 -21.76 -3.54
N VAL A 110 -2.79 -20.43 -3.71
CA VAL A 110 -2.08 -19.51 -2.81
C VAL A 110 -2.67 -19.52 -1.39
N LYS A 111 -4.00 -19.63 -1.23
CA LYS A 111 -4.67 -19.60 0.09
C LYS A 111 -4.71 -20.94 0.82
N THR A 112 -4.75 -22.08 0.13
CA THR A 112 -5.11 -23.39 0.72
C THR A 112 -4.00 -24.43 0.68
N LYS A 113 -2.99 -24.28 -0.17
CA LYS A 113 -1.77 -25.09 -0.10
C LYS A 113 -0.80 -24.35 0.81
N PRO A 114 0.06 -25.04 1.59
CA PRO A 114 1.06 -24.40 2.44
C PRO A 114 2.16 -23.77 1.57
N CYS A 115 1.82 -22.68 0.88
CA CYS A 115 2.76 -21.71 0.33
C CYS A 115 3.36 -20.82 1.43
N VAL A 116 3.06 -21.12 2.70
CA VAL A 116 3.70 -20.57 3.91
C VAL A 116 5.23 -20.68 3.83
N GLY A 117 5.78 -21.62 3.03
CA GLY A 117 7.22 -21.74 2.77
C GLY A 117 7.80 -20.86 1.66
N TRP A 118 7.01 -20.01 0.98
CA TRP A 118 7.52 -19.14 -0.10
C TRP A 118 7.87 -17.72 0.38
N TYR A 119 7.47 -17.35 1.60
CA TYR A 119 7.58 -15.97 2.12
C TYR A 119 8.16 -15.86 3.53
N LEU A 120 8.66 -16.97 4.08
CA LEU A 120 9.50 -17.03 5.28
C LEU A 120 10.97 -17.15 4.89
#